data_AF-A0AAE9A592-F1
#
_entry.id   AF-A0AAE9A592-F1
#
_cell.length_a   1.000
_cell.length_b   1.000
_cell.length_c   1.000
_cell.angle_alpha   90.00
_cell.angle_beta   90.00
_cell.angle_gamma   90.00
#
_symmetry.space_group_name_H-M   'P 1'
#
loop_
_entity.id
_entity.type
_entity.pdbx_description
1 polymer ?
#
loop_
_entity_poly.entity_id
_entity_poly.type
_entity_poly.pdbx_seq_one_letter_code
_entity_poly.pdbx_strand_id
1 'polypeptide(L)'
;MSRMSLKELLAEPQPVPCKICGLPSHGMHFGVVTCRPCAAFFRRFVVLKLNYACLQDRERCSLNNIRRSSCRHCRFQKCLQMGMSAENVQLNREGNTALNLSKKQDPKSEPEMIIQCQAEPSTSLMPVIKLEDQLYTKSILSEIRYDNLWKDMNEIFSSGIPSTKHGHFATLSPLYRFVEGLKLVRKPQQTERIKFENRLSMNTLVPHWRAQARHTAILSMHSMAFRNIKSMADKTMIYKAVWRNIYRFERIQMSTEIFGGKCVSEKKLAISCEKAIQLDALFFDLEGVAQEKVKLSLQDYKAFAERCVEEVAKPLNELCPSIEEVAFLILNFVLHNEDTIKGEALEVCDEFRDNIADDLHKYYQDNEILNYAQRVAKMMSIIIAMKKIHYEDLGGGFIVNTRNSENQVVEMPTGCVYE
;
A
#
# COMPACT_ATOMS: atom_id res chain seq x y z
N MET A 1 -37.97 39.64 -21.02
CA MET A 1 -36.87 38.75 -21.46
C MET A 1 -36.10 39.47 -22.55
N SER A 2 -34.82 39.79 -22.32
CA SER A 2 -33.98 40.43 -23.35
C SER A 2 -33.60 39.41 -24.42
N ARG A 3 -33.69 39.79 -25.70
CA ARG A 3 -33.15 38.97 -26.78
C ARG A 3 -31.62 39.05 -26.74
N MET A 4 -30.97 37.93 -26.46
CA MET A 4 -29.53 37.78 -26.73
C MET A 4 -29.29 37.97 -28.23
N SER A 5 -28.15 38.57 -28.56
CA SER A 5 -27.77 38.88 -29.94
C SER A 5 -27.18 37.66 -30.65
N LEU A 6 -27.27 37.65 -31.98
CA LEU A 6 -26.63 36.64 -32.83
C LEU A 6 -25.09 36.58 -32.70
N LYS A 7 -24.46 37.57 -32.06
CA LYS A 7 -23.02 37.53 -31.73
C LYS A 7 -22.70 36.64 -30.54
N GLU A 8 -23.61 36.53 -29.56
CA GLU A 8 -23.40 35.71 -28.35
C GLU A 8 -23.56 34.21 -28.63
N LEU A 9 -24.36 33.84 -29.65
CA LEU A 9 -24.49 32.47 -30.16
C LEU A 9 -23.31 32.00 -31.03
N LEU A 10 -22.37 32.88 -31.36
CA LEU A 10 -21.18 32.60 -32.18
C LEU A 10 -19.87 32.90 -31.43
N ALA A 11 -19.91 33.03 -30.11
CA ALA A 11 -18.72 33.18 -29.28
C ALA A 11 -17.96 31.85 -29.23
N GLU A 12 -16.80 31.78 -29.90
CA GLU A 12 -15.88 30.65 -29.72
C GLU A 12 -15.51 30.49 -28.24
N PRO A 13 -15.50 29.26 -27.69
CA PRO A 13 -15.15 29.04 -26.29
C PRO A 13 -13.71 29.49 -26.05
N GLN A 14 -13.52 30.44 -25.11
CA GLN A 14 -12.20 31.04 -24.89
C GLN A 14 -11.14 29.95 -24.63
N PRO A 15 -10.02 29.95 -25.36
CA PRO A 15 -9.12 28.79 -25.39
C PRO A 15 -8.42 28.63 -24.04
N VAL A 16 -8.79 27.58 -23.32
CA VAL A 16 -8.31 27.27 -21.95
C VAL A 16 -6.79 27.44 -21.88
N PRO A 17 -6.25 28.23 -20.94
CA PRO A 17 -4.82 28.55 -20.91
C PRO A 17 -3.97 27.33 -20.53
N CYS A 18 -2.80 27.20 -21.16
CA CYS A 18 -1.84 26.15 -20.82
C CYS A 18 -1.33 26.34 -19.38
N LYS A 19 -1.59 25.34 -18.53
CA LYS A 19 -1.21 25.33 -17.09
C LYS A 19 0.31 25.45 -16.82
N ILE A 20 1.15 25.39 -17.86
CA ILE A 20 2.62 25.55 -17.78
C ILE A 20 3.09 26.95 -18.19
N CYS A 21 2.39 27.67 -19.07
CA CYS A 21 2.91 28.91 -19.67
C CYS A 21 1.87 29.95 -20.13
N GLY A 22 0.60 29.83 -19.72
CA GLY A 22 -0.49 30.77 -20.00
C GLY A 22 -1.03 30.78 -21.44
N LEU A 23 -0.18 30.53 -22.45
CA LEU A 23 -0.56 30.49 -23.87
C LEU A 23 -1.72 29.49 -24.15
N PRO A 24 -2.57 29.73 -25.16
CA PRO A 24 -3.68 28.84 -25.54
C PRO A 24 -3.30 27.35 -25.55
N SER A 25 -3.99 26.54 -24.74
CA SER A 25 -3.80 25.09 -24.74
C SER A 25 -4.34 24.46 -26.03
N HIS A 26 -4.04 23.18 -26.25
CA HIS A 26 -4.57 22.39 -27.35
C HIS A 26 -5.13 21.06 -26.82
N GLY A 27 -5.75 21.12 -25.63
CA GLY A 27 -6.26 19.96 -24.90
C GLY A 27 -5.29 19.35 -23.88
N MET A 28 -5.60 18.12 -23.46
CA MET A 28 -4.87 17.34 -22.47
C MET A 28 -3.65 16.64 -23.09
N HIS A 29 -2.47 16.81 -22.49
CA HIS A 29 -1.25 16.09 -22.86
C HIS A 29 -0.51 15.65 -21.59
N PHE A 30 -0.17 14.35 -21.49
CA PHE A 30 0.54 13.77 -20.34
C PHE A 30 -0.14 13.98 -18.98
N GLY A 31 -1.48 14.12 -18.98
CA GLY A 31 -2.31 14.38 -17.80
C GLY A 31 -2.66 15.85 -17.53
N VAL A 32 -2.14 16.81 -18.32
CA VAL A 32 -2.34 18.25 -18.06
C VAL A 32 -2.82 19.01 -19.30
N VAL A 33 -3.72 19.97 -19.11
CA VAL A 33 -4.15 20.91 -20.15
C VAL A 33 -2.97 21.82 -20.57
N THR A 34 -2.42 21.58 -21.77
CA THR A 34 -1.21 22.27 -22.22
C THR A 34 -1.24 22.64 -23.70
N CYS A 35 -0.36 23.57 -24.10
CA CYS A 35 -0.10 23.87 -25.52
C CYS A 35 0.88 22.83 -26.11
N ARG A 36 0.75 22.55 -27.41
CA ARG A 36 1.63 21.58 -28.12
C ARG A 36 3.14 21.80 -27.85
N PRO A 37 3.69 23.03 -27.76
CA PRO A 37 5.10 23.26 -27.44
C PRO A 37 5.53 22.94 -25.99
N CYS A 38 4.61 22.81 -25.03
CA CYS A 38 4.90 22.33 -23.67
C CYS A 38 4.87 20.80 -23.62
N ALA A 39 3.89 20.17 -24.26
CA ALA A 39 3.87 18.72 -24.44
C ALA A 39 5.11 18.20 -25.20
N ALA A 40 5.46 18.83 -26.32
CA ALA A 40 6.66 18.49 -27.09
C ALA A 40 7.99 18.88 -26.39
N PHE A 41 7.95 19.68 -25.33
CA PHE A 41 9.10 19.94 -24.46
C PHE A 41 9.24 18.81 -23.42
N PHE A 42 8.16 18.52 -22.70
CA PHE A 42 8.10 17.47 -21.68
C PHE A 42 8.46 16.08 -22.24
N ARG A 43 7.87 15.69 -23.38
CA ARG A 43 8.19 14.42 -24.06
C ARG A 43 9.68 14.30 -24.38
N ARG A 44 10.34 15.38 -24.82
CA ARG A 44 11.78 15.35 -25.13
C ARG A 44 12.64 15.22 -23.87
N PHE A 45 12.24 15.85 -22.77
CA PHE A 45 12.90 15.67 -21.47
C PHE A 45 12.84 14.21 -21.00
N VAL A 46 11.67 13.57 -21.10
CA VAL A 46 11.46 12.17 -20.69
C VAL A 46 12.18 11.19 -21.61
N VAL A 47 11.92 11.22 -22.92
CA VAL A 47 12.47 10.25 -23.88
C VAL A 47 14.01 10.28 -23.91
N LEU A 48 14.59 11.48 -23.87
CA LEU A 48 16.05 11.67 -23.93
C LEU A 48 16.70 11.73 -22.53
N LYS A 49 15.96 11.41 -21.46
CA LYS A 49 16.39 11.42 -20.05
C LYS A 49 17.23 12.66 -19.66
N LEU A 50 16.79 13.84 -20.09
CA LEU A 50 17.59 15.06 -20.04
C LEU A 50 17.65 15.64 -18.62
N ASN A 51 18.83 15.64 -18.02
CA ASN A 51 19.11 16.37 -16.79
C ASN A 51 19.75 17.73 -17.11
N TYR A 52 19.09 18.82 -16.72
CA TYR A 52 19.64 20.19 -16.81
C TYR A 52 19.73 20.78 -15.41
N ALA A 53 20.86 21.42 -15.08
CA ALA A 53 20.96 22.32 -13.94
C ALA A 53 20.26 23.67 -14.22
N CYS A 54 19.90 24.39 -13.16
CA CYS A 54 19.53 25.81 -13.28
C CYS A 54 20.81 26.66 -13.18
N LEU A 55 21.03 27.56 -14.14
CA LEU A 55 22.20 28.46 -14.19
C LEU A 55 21.91 29.86 -13.57
N GLN A 56 20.84 29.94 -12.76
CA GLN A 56 20.41 31.15 -12.06
C GLN A 56 20.02 30.77 -10.62
N ASP A 57 20.19 31.70 -9.69
CA ASP A 57 19.70 31.58 -8.32
C ASP A 57 18.20 31.26 -8.30
N ARG A 58 17.78 30.42 -7.34
CA ARG A 58 16.41 29.87 -7.28
C ARG A 58 15.31 30.94 -7.31
N GLU A 59 15.60 32.13 -6.79
CA GLU A 59 14.69 33.27 -6.71
C GLU A 59 14.39 33.92 -8.06
N ARG A 60 15.36 33.95 -8.99
CA ARG A 60 15.21 34.68 -10.27
C ARG A 60 14.36 33.93 -11.29
N CYS A 61 14.18 32.61 -11.13
CA CYS A 61 13.45 31.77 -12.08
C CYS A 61 12.07 31.35 -11.57
N SER A 62 11.16 32.33 -11.43
CA SER A 62 9.81 32.12 -10.91
C SER A 62 9.01 31.06 -11.71
N LEU A 63 8.61 29.99 -11.02
CA LEU A 63 7.75 28.91 -11.53
C LEU A 63 6.35 29.39 -11.94
N ASN A 64 5.95 30.60 -11.55
CA ASN A 64 4.65 31.18 -11.88
C ASN A 64 4.67 31.97 -13.21
N ASN A 65 5.85 32.36 -13.70
CA ASN A 65 6.04 33.18 -14.92
C ASN A 65 6.83 32.44 -16.01
N ILE A 66 6.63 31.13 -16.14
CA ILE A 66 7.30 30.28 -17.14
C ILE A 66 6.85 30.65 -18.57
N ARG A 67 7.80 31.12 -19.38
CA ARG A 67 7.66 31.37 -20.83
C ARG A 67 8.44 30.33 -21.63
N ARG A 68 8.31 30.33 -22.97
CA ARG A 68 9.03 29.38 -23.85
C ARG A 68 10.57 29.47 -23.72
N SER A 69 11.07 30.66 -23.36
CA SER A 69 12.49 31.00 -23.15
C SER A 69 12.99 30.83 -21.71
N SER A 70 12.14 30.47 -20.75
CA SER A 70 12.55 30.27 -19.35
C SER A 70 13.48 29.06 -19.19
N CYS A 71 14.23 29.04 -18.07
CA CYS A 71 15.20 27.98 -17.74
C CYS A 71 14.63 26.58 -17.97
N ARG A 72 15.38 25.72 -18.68
CA ARG A 72 14.95 24.36 -19.04
C ARG A 72 14.66 23.52 -17.79
N HIS A 73 15.49 23.63 -16.75
CA HIS A 73 15.26 22.97 -15.45
C HIS A 73 13.91 23.39 -14.84
N CYS A 74 13.72 24.69 -14.57
CA CYS A 74 12.54 25.22 -13.90
C CYS A 74 11.25 24.99 -14.70
N ARG A 75 11.33 25.03 -16.04
CA ARG A 75 10.19 24.68 -16.91
C ARG A 75 9.81 23.20 -16.82
N PHE A 76 10.79 22.29 -16.68
CA PHE A 76 10.49 20.87 -16.45
C PHE A 76 9.96 20.61 -15.04
N GLN A 77 10.50 21.27 -14.02
CA GLN A 77 9.95 21.25 -12.66
C GLN A 77 8.49 21.74 -12.62
N LYS A 78 8.14 22.79 -13.38
CA LYS A 78 6.74 23.24 -13.51
C LYS A 78 5.85 22.20 -14.22
N CYS A 79 6.38 21.46 -15.19
CA CYS A 79 5.64 20.34 -15.79
C CYS A 79 5.31 19.26 -14.75
N LEU A 80 6.28 18.85 -13.93
CA LEU A 80 6.06 17.87 -12.86
C LEU A 80 5.08 18.42 -11.80
N GLN A 81 5.28 19.65 -11.32
CA GLN A 81 4.43 20.30 -10.31
C GLN A 81 2.95 20.37 -10.74
N MET A 82 2.66 20.57 -12.02
CA MET A 82 1.28 20.65 -12.53
C MET A 82 0.68 19.29 -12.90
N GLY A 83 1.39 18.18 -12.69
CA GLY A 83 0.90 16.80 -12.91
C GLY A 83 1.19 16.20 -14.29
N MET A 84 2.29 16.58 -14.96
CA MET A 84 2.70 15.90 -16.21
C MET A 84 3.48 14.61 -15.89
N SER A 85 2.88 13.45 -16.18
CA SER A 85 3.50 12.13 -15.91
C SER A 85 4.34 11.62 -17.09
N ALA A 86 5.49 11.03 -16.77
CA ALA A 86 6.39 10.39 -17.72
C ALA A 86 5.86 9.04 -18.25
N GLU A 87 5.00 8.33 -17.51
CA GLU A 87 4.43 7.04 -17.92
C GLU A 87 3.52 7.19 -19.14
N ASN A 88 2.88 8.35 -19.28
CA ASN A 88 2.04 8.71 -20.43
C ASN A 88 2.85 8.99 -21.72
N VAL A 89 4.18 8.80 -21.71
CA VAL A 89 5.05 9.00 -22.87
C VAL A 89 5.30 7.68 -23.59
N GLN A 90 4.52 7.44 -24.66
CA GLN A 90 4.82 6.37 -25.63
C GLN A 90 6.24 6.56 -26.18
N LEU A 91 7.14 5.63 -25.87
CA LEU A 91 8.57 5.71 -26.20
C LEU A 91 8.82 5.40 -27.69
N ASN A 92 8.21 4.34 -28.21
CA ASN A 92 8.28 3.97 -29.63
C ASN A 92 6.95 4.30 -30.32
N ARG A 93 7.04 4.92 -31.49
CA ARG A 93 5.95 4.99 -32.47
C ARG A 93 6.51 4.61 -33.84
N GLU A 94 6.82 3.32 -33.97
CA GLU A 94 7.29 2.73 -35.21
C GLU A 94 6.25 2.94 -36.32
N GLY A 95 6.75 3.26 -37.52
CA GLY A 95 5.91 3.72 -38.62
C GLY A 95 5.28 2.55 -39.36
N ASN A 96 4.00 2.28 -39.10
CA ASN A 96 3.22 1.30 -39.87
C ASN A 96 2.91 1.79 -41.31
N THR A 97 3.94 1.90 -42.13
CA THR A 97 3.81 1.65 -43.57
C THR A 97 3.48 0.17 -43.76
N ALA A 98 2.28 -0.13 -44.24
CA ALA A 98 1.82 -1.51 -44.36
C ALA A 98 2.51 -2.26 -45.51
N LEU A 99 2.84 -3.52 -45.29
CA LEU A 99 2.82 -4.55 -46.33
C LEU A 99 2.45 -5.91 -45.70
N ASN A 100 1.74 -6.74 -46.47
CA ASN A 100 1.25 -8.04 -46.02
C ASN A 100 2.35 -9.11 -46.11
N LEU A 101 2.30 -10.08 -45.19
CA LEU A 101 2.56 -11.51 -45.47
C LEU A 101 1.83 -12.34 -44.40
N SER A 102 1.36 -13.55 -44.75
CA SER A 102 0.32 -14.26 -43.98
C SER A 102 0.61 -15.77 -43.87
N LYS A 103 -0.10 -16.44 -42.95
CA LYS A 103 -0.18 -17.90 -42.74
C LYS A 103 1.04 -18.47 -41.98
N LYS A 104 0.95 -19.58 -41.22
CA LYS A 104 -0.12 -20.61 -41.09
C LYS A 104 -0.07 -21.27 -39.68
N GLN A 105 -1.06 -22.11 -39.36
CA GLN A 105 -1.23 -22.85 -38.09
C GLN A 105 -0.99 -24.37 -38.23
N ASP A 106 -0.45 -24.98 -37.16
CA ASP A 106 -0.84 -26.26 -36.50
C ASP A 106 -0.87 -27.61 -37.31
N PRO A 107 -1.07 -28.78 -36.67
CA PRO A 107 -0.40 -29.36 -35.46
C PRO A 107 -0.04 -30.87 -35.63
N LYS A 108 0.56 -31.52 -34.60
CA LYS A 108 0.10 -32.82 -34.02
C LYS A 108 1.00 -33.43 -32.91
N SER A 109 0.36 -34.25 -32.06
CA SER A 109 0.86 -35.20 -31.04
C SER A 109 0.86 -36.65 -31.63
N GLU A 110 0.99 -37.80 -30.94
CA GLU A 110 0.86 -38.31 -29.53
C GLU A 110 1.68 -39.65 -29.47
N PRO A 111 1.73 -40.52 -28.41
CA PRO A 111 1.05 -40.59 -27.09
C PRO A 111 2.09 -40.47 -25.93
N GLU A 112 2.19 -41.19 -24.78
CA GLU A 112 1.54 -42.34 -24.08
C GLU A 112 1.90 -42.21 -22.54
N MET A 113 1.55 -43.03 -21.53
CA MET A 113 0.97 -44.39 -21.41
C MET A 113 0.15 -44.63 -20.10
N ILE A 114 -0.85 -45.50 -20.24
CA ILE A 114 -1.58 -46.42 -19.31
C ILE A 114 -0.82 -46.78 -17.99
N ILE A 115 -1.38 -46.95 -16.76
CA ILE A 115 -2.56 -47.68 -16.21
C ILE A 115 -2.98 -47.04 -14.85
N GLN A 116 -4.18 -47.11 -14.22
CA GLN A 116 -5.62 -47.31 -14.51
C GLN A 116 -6.32 -47.73 -13.18
N CYS A 117 -7.49 -47.15 -12.82
CA CYS A 117 -8.52 -47.68 -11.86
C CYS A 117 -8.19 -47.74 -10.33
N GLN A 118 -9.15 -47.75 -9.37
CA GLN A 118 -10.64 -47.74 -9.42
C GLN A 118 -11.33 -47.25 -8.09
N ALA A 119 -12.54 -46.67 -8.22
CA ALA A 119 -13.66 -46.59 -7.24
C ALA A 119 -13.59 -45.73 -5.94
N GLU A 120 -14.79 -45.33 -5.48
CA GLU A 120 -15.13 -44.48 -4.30
C GLU A 120 -16.08 -45.29 -3.34
N PRO A 121 -16.86 -44.72 -2.36
CA PRO A 121 -16.86 -43.39 -1.73
C PRO A 121 -17.03 -43.39 -0.16
N SER A 122 -17.20 -42.19 0.41
CA SER A 122 -17.91 -41.88 1.67
C SER A 122 -17.22 -42.10 3.03
N THR A 123 -16.93 -41.00 3.73
CA THR A 123 -17.78 -40.57 4.87
C THR A 123 -17.53 -39.10 5.24
N SER A 124 -18.53 -38.42 5.77
CA SER A 124 -18.42 -37.02 6.21
C SER A 124 -17.90 -36.93 7.64
N LEU A 125 -16.81 -36.18 7.87
CA LEU A 125 -16.41 -35.74 9.20
C LEU A 125 -15.82 -34.32 9.15
N MET A 126 -16.47 -33.39 9.87
CA MET A 126 -16.04 -31.99 9.97
C MET A 126 -15.19 -31.65 11.22
N PRO A 127 -14.03 -32.31 11.50
CA PRO A 127 -13.09 -31.79 12.50
C PRO A 127 -11.58 -31.83 12.13
N VAL A 128 -11.17 -31.61 10.88
CA VAL A 128 -9.72 -31.61 10.51
C VAL A 128 -9.16 -30.23 10.08
N ILE A 129 -9.94 -29.15 10.18
CA ILE A 129 -9.42 -27.78 10.00
C ILE A 129 -8.83 -27.26 11.33
N LYS A 130 -7.59 -27.67 11.66
CA LYS A 130 -6.68 -27.07 12.67
C LYS A 130 -5.37 -27.87 12.77
N LEU A 131 -4.25 -27.33 12.27
CA LEU A 131 -3.05 -27.14 13.11
C LEU A 131 -1.99 -26.21 12.47
N GLU A 132 -1.79 -26.29 11.16
CA GLU A 132 -0.48 -26.00 10.57
C GLU A 132 -0.13 -24.50 10.48
N ASP A 133 -1.07 -23.64 10.06
CA ASP A 133 -0.89 -22.17 10.05
C ASP A 133 -0.54 -21.57 11.42
N GLN A 134 -0.81 -22.29 12.51
CA GLN A 134 -0.46 -21.81 13.85
C GLN A 134 1.03 -22.03 14.18
N LEU A 135 1.67 -23.07 13.65
CA LEU A 135 2.89 -23.62 14.26
C LEU A 135 4.07 -22.64 14.26
N TYR A 136 4.31 -21.92 13.16
CA TYR A 136 5.42 -20.98 13.10
C TYR A 136 5.21 -19.76 14.01
N THR A 137 4.05 -19.11 13.92
CA THR A 137 3.70 -17.96 14.76
C THR A 137 3.66 -18.35 16.24
N LYS A 138 3.28 -19.60 16.58
CA LYS A 138 3.13 -20.05 17.97
C LYS A 138 4.46 -20.41 18.61
N SER A 139 5.39 -21.07 17.92
CA SER A 139 6.62 -21.60 18.55
C SER A 139 7.56 -20.53 19.12
N ILE A 140 7.71 -19.38 18.47
CA ILE A 140 8.58 -18.28 18.93
C ILE A 140 7.84 -17.35 19.90
N LEU A 141 6.51 -17.32 19.82
CA LEU A 141 5.68 -16.41 20.60
C LEU A 141 5.08 -17.06 21.86
N SER A 142 5.06 -18.39 21.99
CA SER A 142 4.52 -19.09 23.18
C SER A 142 5.33 -18.90 24.45
N GLU A 143 6.63 -18.62 24.34
CA GLU A 143 7.51 -18.31 25.49
C GLU A 143 7.26 -16.88 26.02
N ILE A 144 6.65 -16.02 25.20
CA ILE A 144 6.22 -14.69 25.59
C ILE A 144 4.87 -14.84 26.31
N ARG A 145 4.79 -14.50 27.60
CA ARG A 145 3.49 -14.35 28.27
C ARG A 145 2.66 -13.27 27.59
N TYR A 146 1.62 -13.69 26.85
CA TYR A 146 0.68 -12.84 26.10
C TYR A 146 -0.56 -12.47 26.92
N ASP A 147 -0.76 -13.11 28.07
CA ASP A 147 -1.91 -12.98 28.96
C ASP A 147 -2.16 -11.52 29.35
N ASN A 148 -1.08 -10.82 29.70
CA ASN A 148 -1.09 -9.38 30.00
C ASN A 148 -1.38 -8.53 28.75
N LEU A 149 -0.91 -8.90 27.56
CA LEU A 149 -1.16 -8.11 26.35
C LEU A 149 -2.65 -8.14 25.98
N TRP A 150 -3.32 -9.30 26.10
CA TRP A 150 -4.77 -9.37 25.86
C TRP A 150 -5.57 -8.59 26.92
N LYS A 151 -5.11 -8.54 28.16
CA LYS A 151 -5.65 -7.63 29.18
C LYS A 151 -5.48 -6.16 28.75
N ASP A 152 -4.28 -5.73 28.39
CA ASP A 152 -3.99 -4.36 27.92
C ASP A 152 -4.88 -3.97 26.72
N MET A 153 -5.08 -4.87 25.74
CA MET A 153 -5.92 -4.60 24.57
C MET A 153 -7.40 -4.49 24.98
N ASN A 154 -7.89 -5.37 25.86
CA ASN A 154 -9.27 -5.34 26.35
C ASN A 154 -9.56 -4.06 27.16
N GLU A 155 -8.60 -3.58 27.96
CA GLU A 155 -8.69 -2.30 28.66
C GLU A 155 -8.76 -1.14 27.67
N ILE A 156 -7.93 -1.12 26.62
CA ILE A 156 -7.99 -0.12 25.53
C ILE A 156 -9.35 -0.16 24.82
N PHE A 157 -9.85 -1.34 24.45
CA PHE A 157 -11.13 -1.52 23.77
C PHE A 157 -12.35 -1.14 24.64
N SER A 158 -12.20 -1.17 25.96
CA SER A 158 -13.22 -0.78 26.94
C SER A 158 -13.12 0.68 27.39
N SER A 159 -11.96 1.32 27.22
CA SER A 159 -11.64 2.65 27.76
C SER A 159 -12.56 3.81 27.32
N GLY A 160 -13.24 3.68 26.17
CA GLY A 160 -14.01 4.76 25.56
C GLY A 160 -13.18 5.93 25.01
N ILE A 161 -11.85 5.88 25.09
CA ILE A 161 -10.93 6.95 24.67
C ILE A 161 -10.50 6.72 23.21
N PRO A 162 -10.45 7.76 22.34
CA PRO A 162 -10.92 9.13 22.55
C PRO A 162 -12.45 9.24 22.54
N SER A 163 -13.00 10.24 23.24
CA SER A 163 -14.46 10.42 23.41
C SER A 163 -15.20 10.64 22.08
N THR A 164 -16.28 9.90 21.86
CA THR A 164 -17.14 10.01 20.65
C THR A 164 -18.28 11.01 20.80
N LYS A 165 -18.64 11.40 22.03
CA LYS A 165 -19.84 12.20 22.31
C LYS A 165 -19.59 13.71 22.31
N HIS A 166 -18.37 14.13 22.68
CA HIS A 166 -18.03 15.53 22.94
C HIS A 166 -16.58 15.83 22.55
N GLY A 167 -16.29 17.10 22.23
CA GLY A 167 -14.95 17.57 21.88
C GLY A 167 -14.55 17.30 20.42
N HIS A 168 -13.34 17.73 20.04
CA HIS A 168 -12.87 17.75 18.65
C HIS A 168 -13.00 16.40 17.93
N PHE A 169 -12.60 15.29 18.56
CA PHE A 169 -12.68 13.95 17.96
C PHE A 169 -14.11 13.52 17.57
N ALA A 170 -15.13 13.99 18.31
CA ALA A 170 -16.52 13.73 17.97
C ALA A 170 -16.91 14.39 16.63
N THR A 171 -16.38 15.58 16.35
CA THR A 171 -16.65 16.34 15.11
C THR A 171 -15.82 15.93 13.89
N LEU A 172 -14.79 15.09 14.06
CA LEU A 172 -13.96 14.63 12.94
C LEU A 172 -14.66 13.54 12.12
N SER A 173 -14.43 13.56 10.81
CA SER A 173 -14.82 12.51 9.86
C SER A 173 -13.86 11.30 9.91
N PRO A 174 -14.20 10.15 9.27
CA PRO A 174 -13.49 8.88 9.46
C PRO A 174 -11.98 8.94 9.20
N LEU A 175 -11.52 9.62 8.15
CA LEU A 175 -10.10 9.74 7.83
C LEU A 175 -9.37 10.55 8.92
N TYR A 176 -9.90 11.72 9.27
CA TYR A 176 -9.26 12.62 10.23
C TYR A 176 -9.25 12.06 11.66
N ARG A 177 -10.23 11.24 12.05
CA ARG A 177 -10.17 10.47 13.30
C ARG A 177 -8.95 9.55 13.33
N PHE A 178 -8.65 8.85 12.22
CA PHE A 178 -7.47 7.99 12.12
C PHE A 178 -6.16 8.79 12.06
N VAL A 179 -6.16 9.96 11.41
CA VAL A 179 -5.03 10.92 11.42
C VAL A 179 -4.65 11.35 12.84
N GLU A 180 -5.61 11.72 13.69
CA GLU A 180 -5.34 12.02 15.10
C GLU A 180 -4.76 10.82 15.86
N GLY A 181 -5.25 9.61 15.54
CA GLY A 181 -4.69 8.37 16.07
C GLY A 181 -3.23 8.16 15.66
N LEU A 182 -2.88 8.41 14.40
CA LEU A 182 -1.51 8.33 13.90
C LEU A 182 -0.60 9.36 14.59
N LYS A 183 -1.03 10.62 14.71
CA LYS A 183 -0.31 11.67 15.46
C LYS A 183 -0.06 11.24 16.91
N LEU A 184 -1.06 10.65 17.57
CA LEU A 184 -0.96 10.19 18.95
C LEU A 184 0.08 9.08 19.12
N VAL A 185 0.04 8.02 18.30
CA VAL A 185 0.99 6.89 18.41
C VAL A 185 2.40 7.22 17.89
N ARG A 186 2.53 8.25 17.04
CA ARG A 186 3.82 8.78 16.56
C ARG A 186 4.41 9.88 17.44
N LYS A 187 3.71 10.35 18.48
CA LYS A 187 4.27 11.34 19.43
C LYS A 187 5.65 10.96 20.02
N PRO A 188 6.02 9.67 20.23
CA PRO A 188 7.36 9.27 20.67
C PRO A 188 8.41 9.13 19.53
N GLN A 189 8.07 9.42 18.27
CA GLN A 189 8.94 9.18 17.11
C GLN A 189 10.18 10.07 17.11
N GLN A 190 11.35 9.44 17.19
CA GLN A 190 12.65 10.08 17.08
C GLN A 190 13.08 10.07 15.61
N THR A 191 13.29 11.25 15.02
CA THR A 191 13.81 11.39 13.64
C THR A 191 15.35 11.47 13.66
N GLU A 192 15.89 12.47 14.35
CA GLU A 192 17.33 12.78 14.37
C GLU A 192 18.18 11.82 15.22
N ARG A 193 17.59 11.25 16.28
CA ARG A 193 18.30 10.52 17.36
C ARG A 193 18.00 9.03 17.42
N ILE A 194 17.34 8.50 16.38
CA ILE A 194 16.93 7.09 16.28
C ILE A 194 18.14 6.15 16.38
N LYS A 195 18.04 5.14 17.26
CA LYS A 195 19.16 4.24 17.58
C LYS A 195 19.21 3.07 16.60
N PHE A 196 20.37 2.78 16.03
CA PHE A 196 20.55 1.60 15.17
C PHE A 196 20.89 0.37 16.01
N GLU A 197 20.13 -0.72 15.82
CA GLU A 197 20.31 -1.99 16.54
C GLU A 197 20.30 -3.16 15.56
N ASN A 198 21.43 -3.37 14.88
CA ASN A 198 21.57 -4.39 13.84
C ASN A 198 21.76 -5.82 14.38
N ARG A 199 21.83 -6.05 15.70
CA ARG A 199 21.79 -7.37 16.35
C ARG A 199 20.45 -7.52 17.06
N LEU A 200 19.47 -8.14 16.41
CA LEU A 200 18.13 -8.32 16.99
C LEU A 200 18.04 -9.66 17.72
N SER A 201 17.81 -9.59 19.04
CA SER A 201 17.45 -10.73 19.88
C SER A 201 15.95 -10.74 20.20
N MET A 202 15.43 -11.85 20.73
CA MET A 202 14.07 -11.89 21.29
C MET A 202 13.86 -10.87 22.41
N ASN A 203 14.88 -10.61 23.25
CA ASN A 203 14.83 -9.60 24.29
C ASN A 203 14.66 -8.17 23.72
N THR A 204 15.14 -7.91 22.50
CA THR A 204 14.90 -6.67 21.76
C THR A 204 13.51 -6.66 21.11
N LEU A 205 13.16 -7.71 20.38
CA LEU A 205 11.96 -7.80 19.52
C LEU A 205 10.65 -7.79 20.33
N VAL A 206 10.60 -8.52 21.45
CA VAL A 206 9.35 -8.74 22.19
C VAL A 206 8.77 -7.46 22.81
N PRO A 207 9.56 -6.57 23.46
CA PRO A 207 9.08 -5.24 23.86
C PRO A 207 8.55 -4.41 22.68
N HIS A 208 9.18 -4.52 21.50
CA HIS A 208 8.75 -3.80 20.30
C HIS A 208 7.39 -4.29 19.83
N TRP A 209 7.19 -5.61 19.67
CA TRP A 209 5.91 -6.20 19.27
C TRP A 209 4.78 -5.89 20.25
N ARG A 210 5.04 -5.88 21.58
CA ARG A 210 4.06 -5.47 22.60
C ARG A 210 3.66 -4.00 22.45
N ALA A 211 4.62 -3.09 22.31
CA ALA A 211 4.33 -1.66 22.11
C ALA A 211 3.59 -1.40 20.80
N GLN A 212 3.95 -2.10 19.72
CA GLN A 212 3.29 -2.01 18.41
C GLN A 212 1.84 -2.48 18.47
N ALA A 213 1.57 -3.63 19.09
CA ALA A 213 0.20 -4.11 19.32
C ALA A 213 -0.62 -3.08 20.12
N ARG A 214 -0.05 -2.53 21.20
CA ARG A 214 -0.70 -1.47 21.98
C ARG A 214 -1.03 -0.23 21.12
N HIS A 215 -0.12 0.18 20.24
CA HIS A 215 -0.34 1.30 19.32
C HIS A 215 -1.40 0.99 18.25
N THR A 216 -1.40 -0.21 17.67
CA THR A 216 -2.42 -0.60 16.69
C THR A 216 -3.81 -0.74 17.33
N ALA A 217 -3.92 -1.20 18.57
CA ALA A 217 -5.21 -1.23 19.29
C ALA A 217 -5.74 0.19 19.58
N ILE A 218 -4.86 1.14 19.91
CA ILE A 218 -5.21 2.57 20.02
C ILE A 218 -5.70 3.10 18.67
N LEU A 219 -5.00 2.82 17.56
CA LEU A 219 -5.43 3.20 16.21
C LEU A 219 -6.79 2.59 15.84
N SER A 220 -7.03 1.31 16.11
CA SER A 220 -8.33 0.66 15.88
C SER A 220 -9.46 1.36 16.63
N MET A 221 -9.23 1.85 17.85
CA MET A 221 -10.22 2.61 18.62
C MET A 221 -10.48 4.04 18.11
N HIS A 222 -9.70 4.53 17.14
CA HIS A 222 -10.01 5.76 16.40
C HIS A 222 -10.95 5.50 15.19
N SER A 223 -11.10 4.25 14.73
CA SER A 223 -12.13 3.89 13.76
C SER A 223 -13.48 3.65 14.43
N MET A 224 -14.52 4.35 13.98
CA MET A 224 -15.89 4.14 14.46
C MET A 224 -16.45 2.77 14.06
N ALA A 225 -16.10 2.26 12.87
CA ALA A 225 -16.51 0.92 12.44
C ALA A 225 -16.01 -0.16 13.41
N PHE A 226 -14.71 -0.14 13.75
CA PHE A 226 -14.15 -1.07 14.73
C PHE A 226 -14.70 -0.84 16.15
N ARG A 227 -14.85 0.41 16.57
CA ARG A 227 -15.36 0.76 17.90
C ARG A 227 -16.81 0.30 18.12
N ASN A 228 -17.66 0.37 17.10
CA ASN A 228 -19.09 0.06 17.16
C ASN A 228 -19.41 -1.45 17.17
N ILE A 229 -18.43 -2.32 16.90
CA ILE A 229 -18.56 -3.77 17.09
C ILE A 229 -19.00 -4.04 18.54
N LYS A 230 -20.12 -4.76 18.71
CA LYS A 230 -20.74 -4.98 20.04
C LYS A 230 -20.05 -6.10 20.82
N SER A 231 -19.60 -7.15 20.14
CA SER A 231 -18.93 -8.30 20.73
C SER A 231 -17.43 -8.05 20.93
N MET A 232 -16.92 -8.32 22.14
CA MET A 232 -15.48 -8.25 22.41
C MET A 232 -14.71 -9.40 21.74
N ALA A 233 -15.36 -10.54 21.49
CA ALA A 233 -14.77 -11.64 20.74
C ALA A 233 -14.53 -11.23 19.27
N ASP A 234 -15.50 -10.53 18.67
CA ASP A 234 -15.44 -10.10 17.27
C ASP A 234 -14.42 -8.97 17.11
N LYS A 235 -14.37 -8.00 18.04
CA LYS A 235 -13.27 -7.02 18.14
C LYS A 235 -11.92 -7.72 18.21
N THR A 236 -11.78 -8.73 19.06
CA THR A 236 -10.55 -9.50 19.22
C THR A 236 -10.17 -10.26 17.94
N MET A 237 -11.15 -10.84 17.23
CA MET A 237 -10.95 -11.57 15.97
C MET A 237 -10.51 -10.63 14.84
N ILE A 238 -11.26 -9.55 14.61
CA ILE A 238 -10.96 -8.55 13.58
C ILE A 238 -9.62 -7.88 13.88
N TYR A 239 -9.36 -7.53 15.14
CA TYR A 239 -8.06 -7.00 15.56
C TYR A 239 -6.91 -7.97 15.24
N LYS A 240 -7.03 -9.27 15.57
CA LYS A 240 -6.02 -10.31 15.27
C LYS A 240 -5.72 -10.45 13.78
N ALA A 241 -6.69 -10.19 12.91
CA ALA A 241 -6.46 -10.08 11.47
C ALA A 241 -5.68 -8.80 11.13
N VAL A 242 -6.24 -7.62 11.43
CA VAL A 242 -5.78 -6.34 10.85
C VAL A 242 -4.53 -5.72 11.49
N TRP A 243 -4.21 -6.05 12.75
CA TRP A 243 -3.16 -5.31 13.49
C TRP A 243 -1.77 -5.41 12.84
N ARG A 244 -1.43 -6.57 12.29
CA ARG A 244 -0.18 -6.80 11.54
C ARG A 244 -0.11 -5.94 10.28
N ASN A 245 -1.24 -5.71 9.62
CA ASN A 245 -1.32 -4.98 8.36
C ASN A 245 -1.15 -3.48 8.61
N ILE A 246 -1.86 -2.94 9.61
CA ILE A 246 -1.64 -1.57 10.12
C ILE A 246 -0.16 -1.37 10.43
N TYR A 247 0.40 -2.23 11.29
CA TYR A 247 1.79 -2.14 11.75
C TYR A 247 2.82 -2.17 10.60
N ARG A 248 2.69 -3.12 9.67
CA ARG A 248 3.64 -3.30 8.55
C ARG A 248 3.68 -2.07 7.65
N PHE A 249 2.53 -1.56 7.23
CA PHE A 249 2.47 -0.36 6.38
C PHE A 249 3.01 0.87 7.15
N GLU A 250 2.59 1.05 8.41
CA GLU A 250 2.96 2.19 9.25
C GLU A 250 4.47 2.27 9.50
N ARG A 251 5.17 1.13 9.68
CA ARG A 251 6.65 1.12 9.78
C ARG A 251 7.36 1.40 8.47
N ILE A 252 6.91 0.84 7.35
CA ILE A 252 7.56 1.10 6.05
C ILE A 252 7.42 2.58 5.68
N GLN A 253 6.25 3.18 5.88
CA GLN A 253 6.11 4.61 5.66
C GLN A 253 6.90 5.45 6.68
N MET A 254 6.90 5.12 7.99
CA MET A 254 7.75 5.78 8.98
C MET A 254 9.25 5.72 8.59
N SER A 255 9.68 4.61 7.98
CA SER A 255 11.06 4.46 7.48
C SER A 255 11.37 5.45 6.36
N THR A 256 10.44 5.64 5.40
CA THR A 256 10.58 6.66 4.35
C THR A 256 10.54 8.09 4.90
N GLU A 257 9.76 8.32 5.95
CA GLU A 257 9.61 9.63 6.60
C GLU A 257 10.87 10.05 7.38
N ILE A 258 11.51 9.10 8.09
CA ILE A 258 12.71 9.35 8.88
C ILE A 258 13.97 9.37 8.01
N PHE A 259 14.11 8.46 7.05
CA PHE A 259 15.35 8.25 6.30
C PHE A 259 15.32 8.79 4.86
N GLY A 260 14.16 9.16 4.33
CA GLY A 260 13.99 9.57 2.93
C GLY A 260 14.59 8.55 1.97
N GLY A 261 15.37 9.04 0.99
CA GLY A 261 16.05 8.17 0.02
C GLY A 261 16.95 7.10 0.64
N LYS A 262 17.47 7.30 1.86
CA LYS A 262 18.29 6.30 2.57
C LYS A 262 17.50 5.08 3.04
N CYS A 263 16.16 5.20 3.14
CA CYS A 263 15.28 4.04 3.31
C CYS A 263 15.43 3.05 2.15
N VAL A 264 15.76 3.54 0.95
CA VAL A 264 15.95 2.74 -0.27
C VAL A 264 17.43 2.45 -0.52
N SER A 265 18.26 3.49 -0.60
CA SER A 265 19.67 3.35 -1.01
C SER A 265 20.61 2.76 0.06
N GLU A 266 20.22 2.82 1.33
CA GLU A 266 20.98 2.27 2.46
C GLU A 266 20.16 1.19 3.21
N LYS A 267 18.99 0.79 2.68
CA LYS A 267 17.99 -0.12 3.30
C LYS A 267 17.76 0.14 4.80
N LYS A 268 17.62 1.41 5.19
CA LYS A 268 17.41 1.84 6.60
C LYS A 268 15.93 1.83 6.96
N LEU A 269 15.57 1.03 7.97
CA LEU A 269 14.18 0.76 8.35
C LEU A 269 13.95 1.04 9.84
N ALA A 270 12.88 1.76 10.17
CA ALA A 270 12.44 1.98 11.55
C ALA A 270 11.65 0.75 12.04
N ILE A 271 12.03 0.20 13.20
CA ILE A 271 11.34 -0.93 13.86
C ILE A 271 10.49 -0.47 15.06
N SER A 272 10.80 0.68 15.64
CA SER A 272 9.95 1.39 16.59
C SER A 272 10.16 2.90 16.47
N CYS A 273 9.43 3.67 17.26
CA CYS A 273 9.59 5.10 17.40
C CYS A 273 11.02 5.52 17.84
N GLU A 274 11.81 4.62 18.42
CA GLU A 274 13.15 4.94 18.97
C GLU A 274 14.29 4.13 18.33
N LYS A 275 13.99 3.08 17.57
CA LYS A 275 14.98 2.16 17.01
C LYS A 275 14.80 1.87 15.53
N ALA A 276 15.92 1.73 14.85
CA ALA A 276 16.03 1.38 13.44
C ALA A 276 17.08 0.27 13.21
N ILE A 277 17.07 -0.26 12.01
CA ILE A 277 18.00 -1.25 11.50
C ILE A 277 18.52 -0.83 10.12
N GLN A 278 19.68 -1.36 9.73
CA GLN A 278 20.15 -1.37 8.34
C GLN A 278 20.09 -2.82 7.85
N LEU A 279 19.21 -3.11 6.88
CA LEU A 279 18.78 -4.47 6.54
C LEU A 279 19.92 -5.39 6.07
N ASP A 280 20.87 -4.83 5.30
CA ASP A 280 22.06 -5.56 4.84
C ASP A 280 22.97 -5.99 6.01
N ALA A 281 23.10 -5.12 7.02
CA ALA A 281 23.91 -5.34 8.21
C ALA A 281 23.16 -6.11 9.32
N LEU A 282 21.89 -6.48 9.11
CA LEU A 282 21.05 -7.13 10.11
C LEU A 282 21.53 -8.55 10.41
N PHE A 283 21.80 -8.82 11.68
CA PHE A 283 22.06 -10.12 12.28
C PHE A 283 20.98 -10.43 13.32
N PHE A 284 20.61 -11.71 13.42
CA PHE A 284 19.63 -12.20 14.38
C PHE A 284 20.29 -13.12 15.39
N ASP A 285 19.99 -12.86 16.66
CA ASP A 285 20.60 -13.50 17.81
C ASP A 285 19.65 -14.56 18.37
N LEU A 286 19.95 -15.83 18.06
CA LEU A 286 19.08 -16.99 18.27
C LEU A 286 19.59 -17.97 19.35
N GLU A 287 20.41 -17.51 20.30
CA GLU A 287 20.84 -18.34 21.42
C GLU A 287 19.62 -18.94 22.15
N GLY A 288 19.59 -20.28 22.25
CA GLY A 288 18.50 -21.05 22.87
C GLY A 288 17.37 -21.51 21.93
N VAL A 289 17.29 -21.02 20.69
CA VAL A 289 16.15 -21.30 19.80
C VAL A 289 16.42 -22.50 18.85
N ALA A 290 15.41 -23.34 18.61
CA ALA A 290 15.49 -24.49 17.70
C ALA A 290 15.87 -24.06 16.27
N GLN A 291 17.12 -24.33 15.89
CA GLN A 291 17.87 -23.49 14.94
C GLN A 291 17.30 -23.47 13.51
N GLU A 292 16.82 -24.60 12.99
CA GLU A 292 16.64 -24.79 11.55
C GLU A 292 15.40 -24.09 10.98
N LYS A 293 14.23 -24.32 11.60
CA LYS A 293 12.98 -23.65 11.18
C LYS A 293 13.03 -22.14 11.40
N VAL A 294 13.68 -21.67 12.46
CA VAL A 294 13.73 -20.24 12.76
C VAL A 294 14.73 -19.52 11.86
N LYS A 295 15.86 -20.14 11.51
CA LYS A 295 16.79 -19.60 10.51
C LYS A 295 16.11 -19.32 9.17
N LEU A 296 15.23 -20.21 8.70
CA LEU A 296 14.49 -20.04 7.45
C LEU A 296 13.63 -18.77 7.46
N SER A 297 12.69 -18.59 8.39
CA SER A 297 11.83 -17.40 8.33
C SER A 297 12.49 -16.07 8.74
N LEU A 298 13.73 -16.10 9.23
CA LEU A 298 14.56 -14.89 9.29
C LEU A 298 15.17 -14.51 7.94
N GLN A 299 15.42 -15.49 7.06
CA GLN A 299 15.73 -15.23 5.66
C GLN A 299 14.48 -14.74 4.92
N ASP A 300 13.31 -15.34 5.20
CA ASP A 300 12.02 -14.85 4.67
C ASP A 300 11.74 -13.41 5.14
N TYR A 301 11.99 -13.06 6.40
CA TYR A 301 11.88 -11.69 6.90
C TYR A 301 12.78 -10.71 6.14
N LYS A 302 14.02 -11.11 5.80
CA LYS A 302 14.90 -10.27 4.98
C LYS A 302 14.33 -10.09 3.57
N ALA A 303 13.90 -11.16 2.91
CA ALA A 303 13.30 -11.10 1.58
C ALA A 303 12.01 -10.25 1.55
N PHE A 304 11.13 -10.42 2.54
CA PHE A 304 9.95 -9.58 2.78
C PHE A 304 10.35 -8.10 2.92
N ALA A 305 11.34 -7.80 3.76
CA ALA A 305 11.76 -6.43 4.01
C ALA A 305 12.44 -5.78 2.78
N GLU A 306 13.22 -6.52 1.99
CA GLU A 306 13.79 -6.03 0.73
C GLU A 306 12.71 -5.71 -0.30
N ARG A 307 11.69 -6.57 -0.41
CA ARG A 307 10.52 -6.31 -1.27
C ARG A 307 9.72 -5.11 -0.79
N CYS A 308 9.49 -4.96 0.51
CA CYS A 308 8.90 -3.75 1.07
C CYS A 308 9.75 -2.49 0.80
N VAL A 309 11.08 -2.59 0.68
CA VAL A 309 11.92 -1.45 0.29
C VAL A 309 11.71 -1.06 -1.18
N GLU A 310 11.80 -2.02 -2.11
CA GLU A 310 11.76 -1.75 -3.55
C GLU A 310 10.35 -1.54 -4.11
N GLU A 311 9.35 -2.35 -3.72
CA GLU A 311 7.98 -2.27 -4.24
C GLU A 311 7.09 -1.26 -3.50
N VAL A 312 7.44 -0.85 -2.26
CA VAL A 312 6.58 -0.01 -1.38
C VAL A 312 7.28 1.24 -0.86
N ALA A 313 8.46 1.13 -0.21
CA ALA A 313 9.15 2.28 0.37
C ALA A 313 9.66 3.27 -0.69
N LYS A 314 10.16 2.75 -1.82
CA LYS A 314 10.60 3.55 -2.97
C LYS A 314 9.50 4.43 -3.57
N PRO A 315 8.33 3.90 -4.00
CA PRO A 315 7.24 4.75 -4.49
C PRO A 315 6.64 5.65 -3.39
N LEU A 316 6.66 5.27 -2.11
CA LEU A 316 6.31 6.18 -0.99
C LEU A 316 7.29 7.37 -0.87
N ASN A 317 8.60 7.13 -0.93
CA ASN A 317 9.62 8.16 -0.89
C ASN A 317 9.58 9.09 -2.12
N GLU A 318 9.18 8.59 -3.29
CA GLU A 318 8.91 9.43 -4.46
C GLU A 318 7.60 10.21 -4.38
N LEU A 319 6.63 9.71 -3.62
CA LEU A 319 5.31 10.34 -3.42
C LEU A 319 5.39 11.46 -2.38
N CYS A 320 6.17 11.29 -1.32
CA CYS A 320 6.16 12.14 -0.11
C CYS A 320 4.73 12.37 0.40
N PRO A 321 4.03 11.34 0.91
CA PRO A 321 2.64 11.45 1.35
C PRO A 321 2.48 12.33 2.59
N SER A 322 1.39 13.10 2.67
CA SER A 322 0.95 13.76 3.91
C SER A 322 0.39 12.75 4.93
N ILE A 323 0.19 13.16 6.19
CA ILE A 323 -0.36 12.23 7.20
C ILE A 323 -1.80 11.80 6.91
N GLU A 324 -2.57 12.63 6.20
CA GLU A 324 -3.91 12.33 5.66
C GLU A 324 -3.82 11.25 4.57
N GLU A 325 -2.85 11.36 3.67
CA GLU A 325 -2.57 10.35 2.64
C GLU A 325 -2.05 9.04 3.25
N VAL A 326 -1.23 9.10 4.30
CA VAL A 326 -0.78 7.92 5.06
C VAL A 326 -1.94 7.25 5.79
N ALA A 327 -2.87 8.01 6.37
CA ALA A 327 -4.10 7.47 6.94
C ALA A 327 -4.96 6.77 5.88
N PHE A 328 -5.14 7.40 4.71
CA PHE A 328 -5.90 6.82 3.60
C PHE A 328 -5.27 5.52 3.08
N LEU A 329 -3.94 5.51 2.91
CA LEU A 329 -3.16 4.33 2.52
C LEU A 329 -3.33 3.16 3.50
N ILE A 330 -3.18 3.42 4.80
CA ILE A 330 -3.29 2.38 5.84
C ILE A 330 -4.73 1.85 5.92
N LEU A 331 -5.74 2.72 5.89
CA LEU A 331 -7.15 2.32 5.94
C LEU A 331 -7.54 1.48 4.72
N ASN A 332 -7.19 1.91 3.50
CA ASN A 332 -7.46 1.15 2.29
C ASN A 332 -6.71 -0.19 2.24
N PHE A 333 -5.51 -0.28 2.82
CA PHE A 333 -4.80 -1.56 2.95
C PHE A 333 -5.48 -2.52 3.95
N VAL A 334 -6.07 -1.99 5.03
CA VAL A 334 -6.76 -2.78 6.06
C VAL A 334 -8.12 -3.31 5.60
N LEU A 335 -8.91 -2.46 4.93
CA LEU A 335 -10.25 -2.82 4.42
C LEU A 335 -10.17 -3.99 3.43
N HIS A 336 -9.08 -4.06 2.66
CA HIS A 336 -8.97 -4.87 1.45
C HIS A 336 -8.92 -6.39 1.58
N ASN A 337 -9.30 -6.96 2.73
CA ASN A 337 -9.48 -8.40 2.93
C ASN A 337 -10.85 -8.89 2.39
N GLU A 338 -11.35 -8.22 1.36
CA GLU A 338 -12.73 -8.22 0.86
C GLU A 338 -13.17 -9.57 0.27
N ASP A 339 -12.25 -10.39 -0.26
CA ASP A 339 -12.56 -11.69 -0.89
C ASP A 339 -13.28 -12.68 0.07
N THR A 340 -13.19 -12.44 1.38
CA THR A 340 -13.84 -13.22 2.44
C THR A 340 -15.12 -12.60 2.99
N ILE A 341 -15.42 -11.34 2.65
CA ILE A 341 -16.52 -10.53 3.22
C ILE A 341 -17.69 -10.50 2.24
N LYS A 342 -18.93 -10.73 2.72
CA LYS A 342 -20.13 -10.86 1.87
C LYS A 342 -21.37 -10.26 2.56
N GLY A 343 -22.33 -9.79 1.77
CA GLY A 343 -23.58 -9.19 2.24
C GLY A 343 -23.38 -7.83 2.93
N GLU A 344 -24.22 -7.52 3.91
CA GLU A 344 -24.22 -6.27 4.71
C GLU A 344 -22.82 -5.82 5.18
N ALA A 345 -21.94 -6.77 5.54
CA ALA A 345 -20.58 -6.47 5.97
C ALA A 345 -19.66 -5.90 4.85
N LEU A 346 -19.96 -6.20 3.59
CA LEU A 346 -19.26 -5.63 2.42
C LEU A 346 -19.76 -4.21 2.15
N GLU A 347 -21.08 -4.00 2.17
CA GLU A 347 -21.71 -2.68 1.99
C GLU A 347 -21.20 -1.65 3.01
N VAL A 348 -21.02 -2.07 4.28
CA VAL A 348 -20.39 -1.24 5.34
C VAL A 348 -18.91 -0.95 5.08
N CYS A 349 -18.18 -1.83 4.40
CA CYS A 349 -16.79 -1.56 3.98
C CYS A 349 -16.73 -0.59 2.79
N ASP A 350 -17.66 -0.72 1.84
CA ASP A 350 -17.79 0.18 0.70
C ASP A 350 -18.18 1.60 1.15
N GLU A 351 -19.21 1.74 2.00
CA GLU A 351 -19.60 3.04 2.57
C GLU A 351 -18.42 3.70 3.32
N PHE A 352 -17.67 2.92 4.11
CA PHE A 352 -16.50 3.43 4.83
C PHE A 352 -15.36 3.82 3.86
N ARG A 353 -15.16 3.08 2.77
CA ARG A 353 -14.17 3.35 1.71
C ARG A 353 -14.50 4.65 0.96
N ASP A 354 -15.76 4.88 0.62
CA ASP A 354 -16.21 6.11 -0.03
C ASP A 354 -16.08 7.32 0.91
N ASN A 355 -16.48 7.19 2.18
CA ASN A 355 -16.31 8.25 3.19
C ASN A 355 -14.84 8.72 3.32
N ILE A 356 -13.87 7.81 3.33
CA ILE A 356 -12.44 8.19 3.42
C ILE A 356 -11.87 8.70 2.09
N ALA A 357 -12.48 8.36 0.95
CA ALA A 357 -12.14 8.93 -0.35
C ALA A 357 -12.66 10.38 -0.49
N ASP A 358 -13.87 10.67 -0.01
CA ASP A 358 -14.42 12.03 0.06
C ASP A 358 -13.65 12.92 1.05
N ASP A 359 -13.27 12.40 2.22
CA ASP A 359 -12.37 13.09 3.16
C ASP A 359 -11.04 13.48 2.50
N LEU A 360 -10.44 12.56 1.73
CA LEU A 360 -9.20 12.81 1.00
C LEU A 360 -9.42 13.77 -0.19
N HIS A 361 -10.53 13.66 -0.91
CA HIS A 361 -10.89 14.61 -1.97
C HIS A 361 -10.97 16.03 -1.40
N LYS A 362 -11.66 16.20 -0.27
CA LYS A 362 -11.79 17.47 0.42
C LYS A 362 -10.43 17.98 0.92
N TYR A 363 -9.58 17.12 1.48
CA TYR A 363 -8.19 17.47 1.83
C TYR A 363 -7.45 18.10 0.63
N TYR A 364 -7.57 17.51 -0.57
CA TYR A 364 -6.95 18.08 -1.77
C TYR A 364 -7.57 19.42 -2.20
N GLN A 365 -8.88 19.62 -2.04
CA GLN A 365 -9.54 20.90 -2.31
C GLN A 365 -9.08 21.99 -1.34
N ASP A 366 -9.14 21.72 -0.03
CA ASP A 366 -8.81 22.67 1.04
C ASP A 366 -7.32 23.09 1.03
N ASN A 367 -6.44 22.30 0.40
CA ASN A 367 -5.00 22.58 0.23
C ASN A 367 -4.61 23.02 -1.20
N GLU A 368 -5.58 23.37 -2.06
CA GLU A 368 -5.39 23.79 -3.46
C GLU A 368 -4.60 22.79 -4.35
N ILE A 369 -4.57 21.50 -3.99
CA ILE A 369 -3.80 20.47 -4.70
C ILE A 369 -4.54 20.09 -5.99
N LEU A 370 -4.12 20.66 -7.13
CA LEU A 370 -4.72 20.40 -8.44
C LEU A 370 -4.21 19.08 -9.07
N ASN A 371 -5.05 18.44 -9.88
CA ASN A 371 -4.72 17.26 -10.70
C ASN A 371 -4.25 16.01 -9.90
N TYR A 372 -4.64 15.87 -8.63
CA TYR A 372 -4.24 14.80 -7.72
C TYR A 372 -4.60 13.36 -8.16
N ALA A 373 -5.37 13.16 -9.25
CA ALA A 373 -5.77 11.84 -9.74
C ALA A 373 -4.58 10.88 -9.98
N GLN A 374 -3.44 11.39 -10.49
CA GLN A 374 -2.21 10.60 -10.61
C GLN A 374 -1.59 10.23 -9.24
N ARG A 375 -1.73 11.12 -8.26
CA ARG A 375 -1.25 10.94 -6.88
C ARG A 375 -2.03 9.84 -6.18
N VAL A 376 -3.36 9.84 -6.33
CA VAL A 376 -4.26 8.77 -5.89
C VAL A 376 -3.96 7.46 -6.62
N ALA A 377 -3.78 7.47 -7.94
CA ALA A 377 -3.41 6.26 -8.69
C ALA A 377 -2.09 5.64 -8.19
N LYS A 378 -1.08 6.46 -7.87
CA LYS A 378 0.17 6.00 -7.24
C LYS A 378 -0.04 5.46 -5.82
N MET A 379 -0.93 6.04 -5.03
CA MET A 379 -1.32 5.46 -3.73
C MET A 379 -1.98 4.09 -3.89
N MET A 380 -2.89 3.92 -4.86
CA MET A 380 -3.53 2.63 -5.11
C MET A 380 -2.54 1.56 -5.60
N SER A 381 -1.52 1.93 -6.40
CA SER A 381 -0.48 0.97 -6.79
C SER A 381 0.41 0.53 -5.61
N ILE A 382 0.71 1.45 -4.67
CA ILE A 382 1.41 1.14 -3.42
C ILE A 382 0.57 0.18 -2.54
N ILE A 383 -0.74 0.42 -2.43
CA ILE A 383 -1.68 -0.47 -1.71
C ILE A 383 -1.71 -1.88 -2.36
N ILE A 384 -1.71 -1.97 -3.69
CA ILE A 384 -1.68 -3.25 -4.43
C ILE A 384 -0.35 -3.99 -4.22
N ALA A 385 0.78 -3.28 -4.29
CA ALA A 385 2.10 -3.87 -4.02
C ALA A 385 2.20 -4.41 -2.58
N MET A 386 1.73 -3.65 -1.59
CA MET A 386 1.74 -4.09 -0.19
C MET A 386 0.82 -5.31 0.05
N LYS A 387 -0.36 -5.36 -0.60
CA LYS A 387 -1.22 -6.55 -0.60
C LYS A 387 -0.50 -7.77 -1.16
N LYS A 388 0.13 -7.64 -2.33
CA LYS A 388 0.85 -8.75 -2.98
C LYS A 388 1.94 -9.32 -2.06
N ILE A 389 2.79 -8.46 -1.49
CA ILE A 389 3.82 -8.89 -0.53
C ILE A 389 3.18 -9.56 0.69
N HIS A 390 2.15 -8.95 1.29
CA HIS A 390 1.48 -9.48 2.48
C HIS A 390 0.83 -10.85 2.24
N TYR A 391 0.24 -11.04 1.07
CA TYR A 391 -0.43 -12.27 0.67
C TYR A 391 0.56 -13.41 0.41
N GLU A 392 1.65 -13.12 -0.32
CA GLU A 392 2.71 -14.10 -0.60
C GLU A 392 3.48 -14.48 0.69
N ASP A 393 3.62 -13.55 1.64
CA ASP A 393 4.18 -13.76 3.00
C ASP A 393 3.23 -14.50 3.97
N LEU A 394 1.93 -14.59 3.67
CA LEU A 394 0.97 -15.43 4.40
C LEU A 394 0.77 -16.83 3.79
N GLY A 395 1.42 -17.13 2.68
CA GLY A 395 1.20 -18.35 1.90
C GLY A 395 0.15 -18.13 0.80
N GLY A 396 0.60 -18.14 -0.46
CA GLY A 396 -0.29 -17.95 -1.61
C GLY A 396 -1.31 -19.09 -1.75
N GLY A 397 -2.60 -18.77 -1.69
CA GLY A 397 -3.67 -19.74 -1.48
C GLY A 397 -4.98 -19.50 -2.25
N PHE A 398 -4.94 -18.80 -3.39
CA PHE A 398 -6.09 -18.58 -4.29
C PHE A 398 -5.67 -18.25 -5.74
N ILE A 399 -4.63 -18.93 -6.24
CA ILE A 399 -4.44 -19.11 -7.69
C ILE A 399 -4.62 -20.60 -8.01
N VAL A 400 -5.44 -20.88 -9.00
CA VAL A 400 -5.82 -22.24 -9.42
C VAL A 400 -4.58 -22.99 -9.92
N ASN A 401 -4.21 -24.07 -9.24
CA ASN A 401 -3.01 -24.83 -9.56
C ASN A 401 -3.28 -25.83 -10.70
N THR A 402 -3.08 -25.39 -11.95
CA THR A 402 -3.25 -26.25 -13.13
C THR A 402 -2.07 -27.20 -13.30
N ARG A 403 -2.33 -28.49 -13.01
CA ARG A 403 -1.63 -29.71 -13.45
C ARG A 403 -0.35 -30.18 -12.71
N ASN A 404 -0.43 -31.47 -12.33
CA ASN A 404 0.64 -32.49 -12.23
C ASN A 404 1.68 -32.29 -11.10
N SER A 405 1.65 -33.04 -9.99
CA SER A 405 1.88 -34.51 -9.76
C SER A 405 3.37 -34.81 -9.44
N GLU A 406 3.77 -35.80 -8.62
CA GLU A 406 3.16 -37.10 -8.29
C GLU A 406 3.39 -37.60 -6.82
N ASN A 407 2.46 -38.47 -6.36
CA ASN A 407 2.63 -39.66 -5.49
C ASN A 407 3.46 -39.66 -4.18
N GLN A 408 2.80 -40.01 -3.05
CA GLN A 408 2.72 -41.39 -2.55
C GLN A 408 1.63 -41.56 -1.46
N VAL A 409 1.12 -42.80 -1.27
CA VAL A 409 -0.02 -43.17 -0.38
C VAL A 409 0.20 -44.57 0.21
N VAL A 410 -0.21 -44.82 1.47
CA VAL A 410 -0.51 -46.18 1.99
C VAL A 410 -1.72 -46.16 2.96
N GLU A 411 -2.85 -46.65 2.44
CA GLU A 411 -3.98 -47.46 3.00
C GLU A 411 -4.51 -47.36 4.45
N MET A 412 -5.82 -47.65 4.56
CA MET A 412 -6.62 -47.97 5.77
C MET A 412 -7.55 -49.18 5.49
N PRO A 413 -8.00 -49.93 6.51
CA PRO A 413 -9.10 -50.91 6.37
C PRO A 413 -10.37 -50.59 7.20
N THR A 414 -11.49 -50.38 6.48
CA THR A 414 -12.87 -50.88 6.73
C THR A 414 -13.56 -50.84 8.11
N GLY A 415 -14.80 -50.31 8.16
CA GLY A 415 -15.79 -50.63 9.20
C GLY A 415 -17.13 -49.86 9.11
N CYS A 416 -18.27 -50.57 8.95
CA CYS A 416 -19.64 -50.03 8.98
C CYS A 416 -20.18 -49.96 10.46
N VAL A 417 -21.39 -49.53 10.83
CA VAL A 417 -22.74 -49.49 10.20
C VAL A 417 -23.55 -48.29 10.76
N TYR A 418 -24.64 -47.90 10.07
CA TYR A 418 -25.64 -46.92 10.52
C TYR A 418 -26.56 -47.45 11.63
N GLU A 419 -26.94 -46.57 12.57
CA GLU A 419 -28.35 -46.28 12.92
C GLU A 419 -28.47 -44.79 13.33
#